data_AF-A0A310SSY7-F1
#
_entry.id   AF-A0A310SSY7-F1
#
_cell.length_a   1.000
_cell.length_b   1.000
_cell.length_c   1.000
_cell.angle_alpha   90.00
_cell.angle_beta   90.00
_cell.angle_gamma   90.00
#
_symmetry.space_group_name_H-M   'P 1'
#
loop_
_entity.id
_entity.type
_entity.pdbx_description
1 polymer ?
#
loop_
_entity_poly.entity_id
_entity_poly.type
_entity_poly.pdbx_seq_one_letter_code
_entity_poly.pdbx_strand_id
1 'polypeptide(L)'
;MGGKWSSMDPSEIEVPEINTLLERDPYLKPYENEIRKRYALFKDYVEKIEAGDGSLDKFSRGYEVFGIHINEDNSVIAREWAPGAQELFLTGDFSK
;
A
#
# COMPACT_ATOMS: atom_id res chain seq x y z
N MET A 1 6.27 -9.40 10.69
CA MET A 1 5.24 -8.75 9.85
C MET A 1 3.86 -9.14 10.36
N GLY A 2 3.44 -8.61 11.51
CA GLY A 2 2.09 -8.79 12.04
C GLY A 2 1.49 -7.43 12.33
N GLY A 3 0.19 -7.29 12.12
CA GLY A 3 -0.61 -6.18 12.62
C GLY A 3 -1.71 -6.70 13.54
N LYS A 4 -2.64 -5.81 13.90
CA LYS A 4 -3.75 -6.14 14.80
C LYS A 4 -4.57 -7.34 14.30
N TRP A 5 -4.87 -7.38 13.00
CA TRP A 5 -5.77 -8.37 12.42
C TRP A 5 -5.07 -9.70 12.15
N SER A 6 -3.86 -9.68 11.58
CA SER A 6 -3.11 -10.92 11.29
C SER A 6 -2.64 -11.68 12.52
N SER A 7 -2.77 -11.08 13.71
CA SER A 7 -2.50 -11.74 14.99
C SER A 7 -3.71 -12.48 15.58
N MET A 8 -4.92 -12.24 15.05
CA MET A 8 -6.16 -12.90 15.52
C MET A 8 -6.30 -14.31 14.95
N ASP A 9 -7.16 -15.12 15.58
CA ASP A 9 -7.54 -16.40 14.97
C ASP A 9 -8.30 -16.13 13.65
N PRO A 10 -7.95 -16.80 12.54
CA PRO A 10 -8.59 -16.54 11.26
C PRO A 10 -10.11 -16.71 11.26
N SER A 11 -10.66 -17.58 12.12
CA SER A 11 -12.11 -17.76 12.25
C SER A 11 -12.83 -16.52 12.78
N GLU A 12 -12.13 -15.65 13.51
CA GLU A 12 -12.64 -14.37 14.02
C GLU A 12 -12.59 -13.25 12.96
N ILE A 13 -11.91 -13.48 11.84
CA ILE A 13 -11.78 -12.50 10.76
C ILE A 13 -13.00 -12.57 9.87
N GLU A 14 -13.88 -11.58 10.01
CA GLU A 14 -15.00 -11.38 9.09
C GLU A 14 -14.49 -10.97 7.70
N VAL A 15 -14.79 -11.80 6.70
CA VAL A 15 -14.50 -11.56 5.28
C VAL A 15 -15.82 -11.25 4.59
N PRO A 16 -15.96 -10.08 3.94
CA PRO A 16 -17.18 -9.72 3.21
C PRO A 16 -17.54 -10.79 2.18
N GLU A 17 -18.83 -11.15 2.13
CA GLU A 17 -19.40 -12.05 1.11
C GLU A 17 -18.72 -13.43 0.99
N ILE A 18 -18.06 -13.91 2.05
CA ILE A 18 -17.35 -15.19 2.02
C ILE A 18 -18.27 -16.36 1.68
N ASN A 19 -19.52 -16.35 2.17
CA ASN A 19 -20.49 -17.40 1.85
C ASN A 19 -20.85 -17.38 0.36
N THR A 20 -21.10 -16.21 -0.22
CA THR A 20 -21.36 -16.05 -1.66
C THR A 20 -20.21 -16.60 -2.50
N LEU A 21 -18.96 -16.33 -2.10
CA LEU A 21 -17.77 -16.87 -2.77
C LEU A 21 -17.72 -18.40 -2.73
N LEU A 22 -17.98 -18.98 -1.55
CA LEU A 22 -17.93 -20.42 -1.34
C LEU A 22 -19.11 -21.17 -1.97
N GLU A 23 -20.27 -20.54 -2.08
CA GLU A 23 -21.42 -21.07 -2.82
C GLU A 23 -21.16 -21.06 -4.33
N ARG A 24 -20.56 -19.97 -4.83
CA ARG A 24 -20.18 -19.85 -6.24
C ARG A 24 -19.10 -20.87 -6.64
N ASP A 25 -18.13 -21.10 -5.76
CA ASP A 25 -17.07 -22.08 -5.96
C ASP A 25 -16.83 -22.93 -4.69
N PRO A 26 -17.53 -24.07 -4.57
CA PRO A 26 -17.40 -24.97 -3.43
C PRO A 26 -16.00 -25.56 -3.22
N TYR A 27 -15.15 -25.59 -4.26
CA TYR A 27 -13.78 -26.09 -4.13
C TYR A 27 -12.89 -25.19 -3.26
N LEU A 28 -13.33 -23.96 -2.99
CA LEU A 28 -12.63 -23.04 -2.09
C LEU A 28 -12.87 -23.33 -0.60
N LYS A 29 -13.88 -24.13 -0.25
CA LYS A 29 -14.25 -24.38 1.16
C LYS A 29 -13.09 -24.90 2.03
N PRO A 30 -12.26 -25.85 1.57
CA PRO A 30 -11.09 -26.30 2.34
C PRO A 30 -10.05 -25.21 2.61
N TYR A 31 -10.09 -24.11 1.85
CA TYR A 31 -9.12 -23.00 1.92
C TYR A 31 -9.67 -21.76 2.61
N GLU A 32 -10.88 -21.81 3.18
CA GLU A 32 -11.51 -20.65 3.83
C GLU A 32 -10.61 -20.01 4.91
N ASN A 33 -9.94 -20.84 5.71
CA ASN A 33 -8.98 -20.37 6.72
C ASN A 33 -7.87 -19.49 6.12
N GLU A 34 -7.34 -19.89 4.97
CA GLU A 34 -6.30 -19.14 4.27
C GLU A 34 -6.83 -17.84 3.64
N ILE A 35 -8.06 -17.87 3.11
CA ILE A 35 -8.74 -16.67 2.61
C ILE A 35 -8.89 -15.63 3.75
N ARG A 36 -9.34 -16.08 4.93
CA ARG A 36 -9.48 -15.23 6.11
C ARG A 36 -8.14 -14.65 6.59
N LYS A 37 -7.07 -15.44 6.61
CA LYS A 37 -5.70 -14.95 6.90
C LYS A 37 -5.25 -13.86 5.94
N ARG A 38 -5.45 -14.07 4.64
CA ARG A 38 -5.09 -13.07 3.61
C ARG A 38 -5.87 -11.78 3.78
N TYR A 39 -7.16 -11.88 4.11
CA TYR A 39 -7.97 -10.70 4.38
C TYR A 39 -7.52 -9.96 5.65
N ALA A 40 -7.09 -10.68 6.69
CA ALA A 40 -6.50 -10.08 7.89
C ALA A 40 -5.23 -9.28 7.57
N LEU A 41 -4.32 -9.86 6.78
CA LEU A 41 -3.12 -9.17 6.29
C LEU A 41 -3.49 -7.94 5.45
N PHE A 42 -4.46 -8.06 4.55
CA PHE A 42 -4.98 -6.94 3.77
C PHE A 42 -5.43 -5.79 4.69
N LYS A 43 -6.26 -6.07 5.69
CA LYS A 43 -6.72 -5.04 6.66
C LYS A 43 -5.55 -4.38 7.39
N ASP A 44 -4.57 -5.15 7.84
CA ASP A 44 -3.37 -4.59 8.48
C ASP A 44 -2.59 -3.64 7.57
N TYR A 45 -2.47 -3.95 6.27
CA TYR A 45 -1.79 -3.08 5.31
C TYR A 45 -2.60 -1.83 5.00
N VAL A 46 -3.93 -1.96 4.83
CA VAL A 46 -4.80 -0.80 4.64
C VAL A 46 -4.69 0.14 5.83
N GLU A 47 -4.82 -0.36 7.07
CA GLU A 47 -4.68 0.48 8.26
C GLU A 47 -3.31 1.15 8.37
N LYS A 48 -2.22 0.46 7.99
CA LYS A 48 -0.88 1.06 7.96
C LYS A 48 -0.76 2.19 6.94
N ILE A 49 -1.30 2.00 5.74
CA ILE A 49 -1.29 3.03 4.68
C ILE A 49 -2.15 4.20 5.12
N GLU A 50 -3.35 3.97 5.63
CA GLU A 50 -4.26 5.03 6.06
C GLU A 50 -3.71 5.79 7.29
N ALA A 51 -2.99 5.13 8.19
CA ALA A 51 -2.31 5.80 9.29
C ALA A 51 -1.13 6.69 8.82
N GLY A 52 -0.47 6.34 7.71
CA GLY A 52 0.63 7.12 7.14
C GLY A 52 0.19 8.23 6.20
N ASP A 53 -0.57 7.89 5.16
CA ASP A 53 -0.92 8.75 4.03
C ASP A 53 -2.38 9.23 4.08
N GLY A 54 -3.14 8.81 5.10
CA GLY A 54 -4.53 9.21 5.35
C GLY A 54 -5.58 8.43 4.55
N SER A 55 -5.27 8.02 3.32
CA SER A 55 -6.13 7.16 2.50
C SER A 55 -5.36 6.44 1.41
N LEU A 56 -5.92 5.35 0.87
CA LEU A 56 -5.37 4.68 -0.31
C LEU A 56 -5.30 5.61 -1.54
N ASP A 57 -6.30 6.48 -1.71
CA ASP A 57 -6.32 7.49 -2.79
C ASP A 57 -5.10 8.42 -2.71
N LYS A 58 -4.85 9.01 -1.54
CA LYS A 58 -3.70 9.89 -1.32
C LYS A 58 -2.38 9.14 -1.50
N PHE A 59 -2.26 7.94 -0.94
CA PHE A 59 -1.08 7.10 -1.11
C PHE A 59 -0.76 6.82 -2.58
N SER A 60 -1.78 6.52 -3.38
CA SER A 60 -1.62 6.21 -4.81
C SER A 60 -1.18 7.41 -5.67
N ARG A 61 -1.28 8.64 -5.15
CA ARG A 61 -0.89 9.87 -5.84
C ARG A 61 0.54 10.31 -5.52
N GLY A 62 1.43 9.34 -5.24
CA GLY A 62 2.85 9.60 -5.00
C GLY A 62 3.54 10.38 -6.13
N TYR A 63 3.05 10.30 -7.38
CA TYR A 63 3.56 11.08 -8.51
C TYR A 63 3.39 12.60 -8.34
N GLU A 64 2.48 13.07 -7.50
CA GLU A 64 2.30 14.50 -7.19
C GLU A 64 3.45 15.05 -6.32
N VAL A 65 4.26 14.15 -5.76
CA VAL A 65 5.24 14.47 -4.71
C VAL A 65 6.64 13.98 -5.06
N PHE A 66 6.75 12.78 -5.65
CA PHE A 66 7.99 12.21 -6.18
C PHE A 66 8.22 12.62 -7.64
N GLY A 67 9.48 12.55 -8.08
CA GLY A 67 9.89 13.03 -9.40
C GLY A 67 10.32 14.49 -9.38
N ILE A 68 10.22 15.16 -10.53
CA ILE A 68 10.66 16.54 -10.74
C ILE A 68 9.42 17.41 -10.98
N HIS A 69 9.23 18.43 -10.14
CA HIS A 69 8.10 19.34 -10.18
C HIS A 69 8.58 20.80 -10.25
N ILE A 70 7.92 21.58 -11.10
CA ILE A 70 8.15 23.03 -11.22
C ILE A 70 7.00 23.73 -10.50
N ASN A 71 7.32 24.52 -9.48
CA ASN A 71 6.33 25.24 -8.68
C ASN A 71 5.91 26.56 -9.35
N GLU A 72 4.84 27.18 -8.86
CA GLU A 72 4.31 28.45 -9.37
C GLU A 72 5.31 29.62 -9.29
N ASP A 73 6.25 29.57 -8.34
CA ASP A 73 7.34 30.55 -8.19
C ASP A 73 8.57 30.23 -9.08
N ASN A 74 8.45 29.24 -9.97
CA ASN A 74 9.51 28.68 -10.81
C ASN A 74 10.64 27.95 -10.07
N SER A 75 10.49 27.68 -8.77
CA SER A 75 11.40 26.75 -8.08
C SER A 75 11.20 25.31 -8.57
N VAL A 76 12.27 24.50 -8.53
CA VAL A 76 12.23 23.09 -8.93
C VAL A 76 12.44 22.22 -7.70
N ILE A 77 11.51 21.29 -7.45
CA ILE A 77 11.64 20.23 -6.45
C ILE A 77 11.89 18.92 -7.18
N ALA A 78 13.03 18.30 -6.91
CA ALA A 78 13.31 16.92 -7.30
C ALA A 78 13.30 16.03 -6.05
N ARG A 79 12.48 14.98 -6.04
CA ARG A 79 12.33 14.06 -4.92
C ARG A 79 12.40 12.62 -5.39
N GLU A 80 13.33 11.87 -4.81
CA GLU A 80 13.56 10.46 -5.12
C GLU A 80 13.71 9.63 -3.85
N TRP A 81 13.29 8.37 -3.88
CA TRP A 81 13.51 7.46 -2.77
C TRP A 81 14.82 6.69 -2.96
N ALA A 82 15.89 7.16 -2.31
CA ALA A 82 17.22 6.55 -2.38
C ALA A 82 17.86 6.43 -0.98
N PRO A 83 17.27 5.65 -0.05
CA PRO A 83 17.72 5.59 1.35
C PRO A 83 19.14 5.04 1.53
N GLY A 84 19.67 4.32 0.54
CA GLY A 84 21.04 3.80 0.55
C GLY A 84 22.07 4.72 -0.11
N ALA A 85 21.68 5.88 -0.63
CA ALA A 85 22.60 6.80 -1.29
C ALA A 85 23.41 7.60 -0.27
N GLN A 86 24.72 7.74 -0.50
CA GLN A 86 25.57 8.65 0.28
C GLN A 86 25.38 10.10 -0.18
N GLU A 87 25.23 10.29 -1.49
CA GLU A 87 25.03 11.58 -2.12
C GLU A 87 24.02 11.42 -3.27
N LEU A 88 23.29 12.50 -3.57
CA LEU A 88 22.28 12.54 -4.61
C LEU A 88 22.45 13.80 -5.44
N PHE A 89 22.48 13.64 -6.76
CA PHE A 89 22.72 14.72 -7.71
C PHE A 89 21.65 14.71 -8.79
N LEU A 90 21.26 15.90 -9.26
CA LEU A 90 20.38 16.10 -10.40
C LEU A 90 21.21 16.65 -11.56
N THR A 91 21.22 15.97 -12.72
CA THR A 91 22.05 16.32 -13.88
C THR A 91 21.28 16.10 -15.20
N GLY A 92 21.65 16.83 -16.25
CA GLY A 92 21.06 16.72 -17.58
C GLY A 92 21.52 17.85 -18.51
N ASP A 93 20.84 18.04 -19.64
CA ASP A 93 21.20 19.09 -20.62
C ASP A 93 21.20 20.51 -20.03
N PHE A 94 20.51 20.72 -18.90
CA PHE A 94 20.41 21.98 -18.15
C PHE A 94 21.63 22.31 -17.27
N SER A 95 22.55 21.35 -17.04
CA SER A 95 23.66 21.50 -16.08
C SER A 95 25.04 21.60 -16.76
N LYS A 96 25.16 22.44 -17.79
CA LYS A 96 26.43 22.71 -18.47
C LYS A 96 27.32 23.69 -17.71
#